data_AF-A0A1I4PV05-F1
#
_entry.id   AF-A0A1I4PV05-F1
#
_cell.length_a   1.000
_cell.length_b   1.000
_cell.length_c   1.000
_cell.angle_alpha   90.00
_cell.angle_beta   90.00
_cell.angle_gamma   90.00
#
_symmetry.space_group_name_H-M   'P 1'
#
loop_
_entity.id
_entity.type
_entity.pdbx_description
1 polymer ?
#
loop_
_entity_poly.entity_id
_entity_poly.type
_entity_poly.pdbx_seq_one_letter_code
_entity_poly.pdbx_strand_id
1 'polypeptide(L)'
;MYEILIYLFENYFERGGCPDSATLTHKLTIAGFGEDEINQALNWLSDLTKGDNDHYPATLAQSKSLRWYMPSEMEAIDKEGRGFILFLEQAGILNPLQRELLIDRVLKMNGNNSSLEKIKLVVLFDLWIQNQLTDPNVLETLFIASNPRYRH
;
A
#
# COMPACT_ATOMS: atom_id res chain seq x y z
N MET A 1 -5.76 -9.87 -8.57
CA MET A 1 -5.90 -8.86 -7.47
C MET A 1 -5.17 -7.55 -7.76
N TYR A 2 -3.86 -7.55 -8.04
CA TYR A 2 -3.09 -6.30 -8.27
C TYR A 2 -3.70 -5.42 -9.38
N GLU A 3 -4.07 -6.02 -10.51
CA GLU A 3 -4.72 -5.30 -11.63
C GLU A 3 -6.03 -4.62 -11.21
N ILE A 4 -6.80 -5.24 -10.30
CA ILE A 4 -8.03 -4.65 -9.76
C ILE A 4 -7.69 -3.40 -8.95
N LEU A 5 -6.64 -3.45 -8.13
CA LEU A 5 -6.22 -2.28 -7.34
C LEU A 5 -5.76 -1.13 -8.23
N ILE A 6 -5.03 -1.40 -9.33
CA ILE A 6 -4.71 -0.38 -10.33
C ILE A 6 -5.99 0.18 -10.94
N TYR A 7 -6.88 -0.70 -11.42
CA TYR A 7 -8.13 -0.29 -12.03
C TYR A 7 -8.96 0.60 -11.09
N LEU A 8 -9.03 0.26 -9.81
CA LEU A 8 -9.74 1.06 -8.82
C LEU A 8 -9.10 2.43 -8.64
N PHE A 9 -7.78 2.49 -8.56
CA PHE A 9 -7.07 3.77 -8.50
C PHE A 9 -7.40 4.63 -9.72
N GLU A 10 -7.21 4.12 -10.94
CA GLU A 10 -7.43 4.87 -12.18
C GLU A 10 -8.88 5.37 -12.34
N ASN A 11 -9.86 4.57 -11.91
CA ASN A 11 -11.28 4.87 -12.17
C ASN A 11 -11.97 5.68 -11.07
N TYR A 12 -11.43 5.68 -9.83
CA TYR A 12 -12.11 6.27 -8.67
C TYR A 12 -11.29 7.29 -7.91
N PHE A 13 -9.97 7.37 -8.11
CA PHE A 13 -9.11 8.30 -7.38
C PHE A 13 -9.60 9.75 -7.45
N GLU A 14 -9.93 10.24 -8.66
CA GLU A 14 -10.37 11.63 -8.86
C GLU A 14 -11.83 11.89 -8.45
N ARG A 15 -12.62 10.84 -8.16
CA ARG A 15 -14.08 10.95 -7.98
C ARG A 15 -14.52 11.18 -6.52
N GLY A 16 -13.58 11.39 -5.61
CA GLY A 16 -13.88 11.85 -4.25
C GLY A 16 -14.36 10.77 -3.27
N GLY A 17 -14.07 9.48 -3.54
CA GLY A 17 -14.31 8.39 -2.60
C GLY A 17 -14.33 7.00 -3.25
N CYS A 18 -13.91 6.00 -2.49
CA CYS A 18 -14.04 4.60 -2.90
C CYS A 18 -15.51 4.14 -2.72
N PRO A 19 -16.18 3.60 -3.76
CA PRO A 19 -17.54 3.08 -3.64
C PRO A 19 -17.67 1.94 -2.62
N ASP A 20 -18.91 1.62 -2.23
CA ASP A 20 -19.17 0.45 -1.39
C ASP A 20 -18.81 -0.87 -2.10
N SER A 21 -18.58 -1.91 -1.31
CA SER A 21 -18.12 -3.22 -1.80
C SER A 21 -19.08 -3.83 -2.84
N ALA A 22 -20.40 -3.68 -2.70
CA ALA A 22 -21.35 -4.25 -3.65
C ALA A 22 -21.28 -3.53 -5.01
N THR A 23 -21.15 -2.21 -4.99
CA THR A 23 -20.93 -1.40 -6.21
C THR A 23 -19.61 -1.78 -6.90
N LEU A 24 -18.54 -2.00 -6.13
CA LEU A 24 -17.24 -2.41 -6.67
C LEU A 24 -17.33 -3.80 -7.31
N THR A 25 -17.92 -4.79 -6.63
CA THR A 25 -18.09 -6.15 -7.18
C THR A 25 -18.78 -6.10 -8.54
N HIS A 26 -19.93 -5.44 -8.62
CA HIS A 26 -20.71 -5.37 -9.86
C HIS A 26 -19.91 -4.75 -11.01
N LYS A 27 -19.21 -3.65 -10.76
CA LYS A 27 -18.43 -2.95 -11.79
C LYS A 27 -17.18 -3.73 -12.22
N LEU A 28 -16.50 -4.38 -11.28
CA LEU A 28 -15.34 -5.21 -11.59
C LEU A 28 -15.75 -6.46 -12.39
N THR A 29 -16.91 -7.06 -12.10
CA THR A 29 -17.46 -8.14 -12.92
C THR A 29 -17.76 -7.67 -14.34
N ILE A 30 -18.35 -6.47 -14.51
CA ILE A 30 -18.59 -5.88 -15.85
C ILE A 30 -17.27 -5.61 -16.58
N ALA A 31 -16.23 -5.18 -15.85
CA ALA A 31 -14.90 -4.96 -16.41
C ALA A 31 -14.17 -6.27 -16.80
N GLY A 32 -14.74 -7.43 -16.49
CA GLY A 32 -14.21 -8.75 -16.89
C GLY A 32 -13.24 -9.38 -15.88
N PHE A 33 -13.16 -8.85 -14.65
CA PHE A 33 -12.34 -9.47 -13.61
C PHE A 33 -12.99 -10.76 -13.07
N GLY A 34 -12.16 -11.74 -12.73
CA GLY A 34 -12.61 -13.00 -12.14
C GLY A 34 -13.14 -12.82 -10.71
N GLU A 35 -14.17 -13.58 -10.34
CA GLU A 35 -14.80 -13.51 -9.02
C GLU A 35 -13.82 -13.72 -7.87
N ASP A 36 -12.91 -14.70 -7.99
CA ASP A 36 -11.86 -14.95 -6.99
C ASP A 36 -10.90 -13.77 -6.82
N GLU A 37 -10.56 -13.09 -7.91
CA GLU A 37 -9.69 -11.92 -7.85
C GLU A 37 -10.39 -10.71 -7.22
N ILE A 38 -11.68 -10.53 -7.54
CA ILE A 38 -12.54 -9.51 -6.96
C ILE A 38 -12.64 -9.71 -5.46
N ASN A 39 -12.97 -10.93 -5.01
CA ASN A 39 -13.08 -11.26 -3.59
C ASN A 39 -11.75 -11.02 -2.85
N GLN A 40 -10.62 -11.41 -3.44
CA GLN A 40 -9.30 -11.13 -2.86
C GLN A 40 -9.03 -9.63 -2.73
N ALA A 41 -9.32 -8.84 -3.76
CA ALA A 41 -9.11 -7.39 -3.73
C ALA A 41 -9.99 -6.69 -2.69
N LEU A 42 -11.27 -7.08 -2.60
CA LEU A 42 -12.21 -6.50 -1.63
C LEU A 42 -11.86 -6.87 -0.19
N ASN A 43 -11.42 -8.11 0.04
CA ASN A 43 -10.92 -8.52 1.35
C ASN A 43 -9.67 -7.71 1.73
N TRP A 44 -8.74 -7.54 0.79
CA TRP A 44 -7.54 -6.73 1.02
C TRP A 44 -7.85 -5.26 1.32
N LEU A 45 -8.80 -4.65 0.61
CA LEU A 45 -9.28 -3.28 0.89
C LEU A 45 -9.98 -3.18 2.25
N SER A 46 -10.72 -4.21 2.64
CA SER A 46 -11.35 -4.27 3.95
C SER A 46 -10.30 -4.33 5.07
N ASP A 47 -9.24 -5.12 4.90
CA ASP A 47 -8.10 -5.17 5.83
C ASP A 47 -7.36 -3.83 5.90
N LEU A 48 -7.22 -3.14 4.76
CA LEU A 48 -6.59 -1.83 4.68
C LEU A 48 -7.34 -0.77 5.51
N THR A 49 -8.67 -0.74 5.42
CA THR A 49 -9.54 0.24 6.11
C THR A 49 -9.74 -0.06 7.60
N LYS A 50 -9.65 -1.33 8.00
CA LYS A 50 -9.90 -1.74 9.40
C LYS A 50 -8.85 -1.26 10.40
N GLY A 51 -7.75 -0.66 9.95
CA GLY A 51 -6.76 -0.02 10.82
C GLY A 51 -6.36 -0.95 11.94
N ASP A 52 -5.76 -2.08 11.59
CA ASP A 52 -5.45 -3.22 12.47
C ASP A 52 -4.33 -2.90 13.49
N ASN A 53 -4.53 -1.81 14.23
CA ASN A 53 -3.67 -1.31 15.29
C ASN A 53 -3.72 -2.21 16.52
N ASP A 54 -4.64 -3.17 16.61
CA ASP A 54 -4.77 -4.03 17.78
C ASP A 54 -3.60 -5.02 17.91
N HIS A 55 -2.92 -5.34 16.80
CA HIS A 55 -1.75 -6.22 16.80
C HIS A 55 -0.45 -5.52 17.26
N TYR A 56 -0.41 -4.18 17.24
CA TYR A 56 0.78 -3.41 17.56
C TYR A 56 0.54 -2.40 18.69
N PRO A 57 1.46 -2.27 19.65
CA PRO A 57 1.29 -1.27 20.70
C PRO A 57 1.34 0.13 20.10
N ALA A 58 0.41 1.01 20.48
CA ALA A 58 0.37 2.39 19.99
C ALA A 58 1.67 3.17 20.22
N THR A 59 2.46 2.79 21.24
CA THR A 59 3.79 3.36 21.53
C THR A 59 4.80 3.12 20.41
N LEU A 60 4.56 2.13 19.54
CA LEU A 60 5.42 1.82 18.41
C LEU A 60 5.55 3.00 17.44
N ALA A 61 4.50 3.81 17.28
CA ALA A 61 4.51 4.98 16.40
C ALA A 61 5.59 6.02 16.77
N GLN A 62 6.13 5.98 17.99
CA GLN A 62 7.18 6.88 18.48
C GLN A 62 8.53 6.18 18.64
N SER A 63 8.63 4.91 18.24
CA SER A 63 9.86 4.14 18.36
C SER A 63 10.99 4.75 17.52
N LYS A 64 12.21 4.69 18.04
CA LYS A 64 13.43 5.11 17.34
C LYS A 64 14.36 3.93 17.03
N SER A 65 13.86 2.71 17.25
CA SER A 65 14.62 1.48 17.02
C SER A 65 14.74 1.18 15.53
N LEU A 66 15.86 0.56 15.16
CA LEU A 66 16.02 0.01 13.82
C LEU A 66 15.21 -1.28 13.67
N ARG A 67 14.54 -1.44 12.52
CA ARG A 67 13.83 -2.66 12.15
C ARG A 67 14.77 -3.67 11.54
N TRP A 68 14.73 -4.88 12.07
CA TRP A 68 15.32 -6.04 11.42
C TRP A 68 14.25 -6.78 10.62
N TYR A 69 14.58 -7.22 9.40
CA TYR A 69 13.66 -8.02 8.55
C TYR A 69 13.92 -9.50 8.75
N MET A 70 12.86 -10.29 8.92
CA MET A 70 12.93 -11.75 8.98
C MET A 70 13.21 -12.33 7.59
N PRO A 71 13.79 -13.55 7.49
CA PRO A 71 14.09 -14.17 6.20
C PRO A 71 12.89 -14.24 5.26
N SER A 72 11.71 -14.60 5.78
CA SER A 72 10.45 -14.63 5.01
C SER A 72 10.05 -13.25 4.47
N GLU A 73 10.29 -12.18 5.23
CA GLU A 73 10.05 -10.81 4.77
C GLU A 73 11.05 -10.43 3.68
N MET A 74 12.32 -10.86 3.77
CA MET A 74 13.34 -10.59 2.76
C MET A 74 13.10 -11.35 1.44
N GLU A 75 12.42 -12.50 1.50
CA GLU A 75 11.99 -13.26 0.31
C GLU A 75 10.85 -12.56 -0.42
N ALA A 76 9.87 -12.03 0.33
CA ALA A 76 8.74 -11.32 -0.25
C ALA A 76 9.05 -9.86 -0.62
N ILE A 77 9.94 -9.22 0.13
CA ILE A 77 10.36 -7.82 -0.04
C ILE A 77 11.86 -7.78 -0.29
N ASP A 78 12.20 -7.55 -1.55
CA ASP A 78 13.57 -7.48 -2.01
C ASP A 78 14.34 -6.28 -1.40
N LYS A 79 15.61 -6.13 -1.77
CA LYS A 79 16.47 -5.05 -1.27
C LYS A 79 15.95 -3.65 -1.66
N GLU A 80 15.38 -3.53 -2.84
CA GLU A 80 14.90 -2.25 -3.35
C GLU A 80 13.62 -1.83 -2.62
N GLY A 81 12.67 -2.75 -2.45
CA GLY A 81 11.45 -2.53 -1.67
C GLY A 81 11.76 -2.12 -0.22
N ARG A 82 12.67 -2.82 0.45
CA ARG A 82 13.09 -2.47 1.82
C ARG A 82 13.77 -1.09 1.89
N GLY A 83 14.59 -0.75 0.91
CA GLY A 83 15.20 0.57 0.81
C GLY A 83 14.17 1.68 0.61
N PHE A 84 13.13 1.42 -0.17
CA PHE A 84 12.02 2.35 -0.38
C PHE A 84 11.18 2.54 0.89
N ILE A 85 10.89 1.47 1.64
CA ILE A 85 10.21 1.57 2.94
C ILE A 85 11.01 2.45 3.91
N LEU A 86 12.34 2.22 4.01
CA LEU A 86 13.21 3.03 4.86
C LEU A 86 13.20 4.50 4.43
N PHE A 87 13.23 4.77 3.13
CA PHE A 87 13.15 6.12 2.60
C PHE A 87 11.84 6.82 3.01
N LEU A 88 10.69 6.14 2.92
CA LEU A 88 9.40 6.70 3.32
C LEU A 88 9.34 7.00 4.82
N GLU A 89 9.92 6.15 5.66
CA GLU A 89 10.05 6.39 7.11
C GLU A 89 10.94 7.61 7.39
N GLN A 90 12.08 7.73 6.72
CA GLN A 90 13.00 8.86 6.87
C GLN A 90 12.42 10.18 6.35
N ALA A 91 11.59 10.14 5.31
CA ALA A 91 10.86 11.28 4.77
C ALA A 91 9.68 11.71 5.67
N GLY A 92 9.36 10.93 6.72
CA GLY A 92 8.24 11.21 7.61
C GLY A 92 6.86 10.89 7.02
N ILE A 93 6.81 10.23 5.86
CA ILE A 93 5.56 9.76 5.24
C ILE A 93 4.98 8.60 6.05
N LEU A 94 5.85 7.75 6.59
CA LEU A 94 5.47 6.66 7.49
C LEU A 94 6.13 6.85 8.85
N ASN A 95 5.37 6.59 9.91
CA ASN A 95 5.93 6.31 11.23
C ASN A 95 6.22 4.80 11.39
N PRO A 96 6.95 4.36 12.43
CA PRO A 96 7.32 2.96 12.59
C PRO A 96 6.12 2.01 12.70
N LEU A 97 4.97 2.46 13.21
CA LEU A 97 3.74 1.66 13.24
C LEU A 97 3.16 1.50 11.83
N GLN A 98 3.07 2.60 11.07
CA GLN A 98 2.63 2.56 9.67
C GLN A 98 3.55 1.70 8.80
N ARG A 99 4.86 1.66 9.10
CA ARG A 99 5.79 0.74 8.44
C ARG A 99 5.40 -0.72 8.66
N GLU A 100 5.08 -1.13 9.89
CA GLU A 100 4.67 -2.52 10.15
C GLU A 100 3.39 -2.87 9.40
N LEU A 101 2.39 -1.99 9.47
CA LEU A 101 1.13 -2.18 8.75
C LEU A 101 1.34 -2.28 7.24
N LEU A 102 2.24 -1.47 6.68
CA LEU A 102 2.63 -1.54 5.27
C LEU A 102 3.25 -2.90 4.92
N ILE A 103 4.18 -3.40 5.74
CA ILE A 103 4.82 -4.70 5.53
C ILE A 103 3.75 -5.80 5.53
N ASP A 104 2.86 -5.83 6.53
CA ASP A 104 1.79 -6.84 6.62
C ASP A 104 0.90 -6.84 5.38
N ARG A 105 0.50 -5.65 4.91
CA ARG A 105 -0.35 -5.49 3.73
C ARG A 105 0.35 -5.97 2.46
N VAL A 106 1.64 -5.69 2.31
CA VAL A 106 2.45 -6.13 1.17
C VAL A 106 2.63 -7.65 1.18
N LEU A 107 2.84 -8.25 2.36
CA LEU A 107 2.95 -9.71 2.50
C LEU A 107 1.66 -10.44 2.14
N LYS A 108 0.50 -9.82 2.40
CA LYS A 108 -0.82 -10.33 1.98
C LYS A 108 -1.11 -10.10 0.49
N MET A 109 -0.29 -9.35 -0.25
CA MET A 109 -0.53 -9.09 -1.67
C MET A 109 -0.07 -10.25 -2.57
N ASN A 110 -1.05 -10.96 -3.12
CA ASN A 110 -0.85 -11.96 -4.17
C ASN A 110 -0.43 -11.32 -5.51
N GLY A 111 0.34 -12.07 -6.31
CA GLY A 111 0.76 -11.68 -7.67
C GLY A 111 2.28 -11.63 -7.84
N ASN A 112 2.74 -11.70 -9.09
CA ASN A 112 4.15 -11.82 -9.47
C ASN A 112 4.87 -10.48 -9.68
N ASN A 113 4.24 -9.36 -9.31
CA ASN A 113 4.82 -8.03 -9.47
C ASN A 113 5.96 -7.79 -8.48
N SER A 114 6.82 -6.82 -8.80
CA SER A 114 7.94 -6.47 -7.95
C SER A 114 7.46 -6.01 -6.56
N SER A 115 8.27 -6.27 -5.53
CA SER A 115 7.91 -5.83 -4.17
C SER A 115 7.76 -4.31 -4.08
N LEU A 116 8.57 -3.57 -4.86
CA LEU A 116 8.51 -2.12 -4.96
C LEU A 116 7.18 -1.61 -5.50
N GLU A 117 6.67 -2.21 -6.59
CA GLU A 117 5.37 -1.83 -7.16
C GLU A 117 4.23 -2.10 -6.18
N LYS A 118 4.26 -3.25 -5.50
CA LYS A 118 3.29 -3.58 -4.44
C LYS A 118 3.32 -2.52 -3.34
N ILE A 119 4.50 -2.19 -2.81
CA ILE A 119 4.66 -1.19 -1.75
C ILE A 119 4.08 0.17 -2.18
N LYS A 120 4.42 0.65 -3.38
CA LYS A 120 3.89 1.93 -3.88
C LYS A 120 2.38 1.94 -3.94
N LEU A 121 1.80 0.85 -4.46
CA LEU A 121 0.36 0.71 -4.56
C LEU A 121 -0.28 0.73 -3.16
N VAL A 122 0.26 0.00 -2.19
CA VAL A 122 -0.27 0.04 -0.81
C VAL A 122 -0.20 1.44 -0.22
N VAL A 123 0.93 2.14 -0.37
CA VAL A 123 1.09 3.50 0.19
C VAL A 123 0.13 4.48 -0.48
N LEU A 124 -0.05 4.40 -1.80
CA LEU A 124 -1.04 5.20 -2.52
C LEU A 124 -2.45 4.97 -1.98
N PHE A 125 -2.85 3.72 -1.79
CA PHE A 125 -4.16 3.37 -1.25
C PHE A 125 -4.35 3.81 0.21
N ASP A 126 -3.30 3.70 1.04
CA ASP A 126 -3.33 4.13 2.44
C ASP A 126 -3.53 5.66 2.54
N LEU A 127 -2.79 6.43 1.73
CA LEU A 127 -2.95 7.88 1.62
C LEU A 127 -4.33 8.26 1.06
N TRP A 128 -4.86 7.47 0.12
CA TRP A 128 -6.18 7.72 -0.47
C TRP A 128 -7.28 7.62 0.59
N ILE A 129 -7.29 6.53 1.34
CA ILE A 129 -8.29 6.25 2.38
C ILE A 129 -8.19 7.27 3.52
N GLN A 130 -6.99 7.73 3.85
CA GLN A 130 -6.78 8.75 4.86
C GLN A 130 -7.11 10.18 4.37
N ASN A 131 -7.58 10.34 3.12
CA ASN A 131 -7.78 11.65 2.45
C ASN A 131 -6.53 12.53 2.45
N GLN A 132 -5.33 11.93 2.48
CA GLN A 132 -4.04 12.63 2.49
C GLN A 132 -3.44 12.80 1.08
N LEU A 133 -4.06 12.25 0.04
CA LEU A 133 -3.62 12.42 -1.35
C LEU A 133 -3.80 13.85 -1.90
N THR A 134 -4.34 14.78 -1.11
CA THR A 134 -4.39 16.20 -1.47
C THR A 134 -3.06 16.92 -1.27
N ASP A 135 -2.06 16.31 -0.60
CA ASP A 135 -0.74 16.91 -0.45
C ASP A 135 0.17 16.57 -1.67
N PRO A 136 0.42 17.53 -2.58
CA PRO A 136 1.24 17.29 -3.76
C PRO A 136 2.69 16.93 -3.42
N ASN A 137 3.22 17.31 -2.25
CA ASN A 137 4.59 16.99 -1.86
C ASN A 137 4.75 15.49 -1.54
N VAL A 138 3.73 14.86 -0.96
CA VAL A 138 3.73 13.42 -0.67
C VAL A 138 3.72 12.62 -1.97
N LEU A 139 2.89 13.03 -2.93
CA LEU A 139 2.85 12.44 -4.27
C LEU A 139 4.19 12.61 -4.99
N GLU A 140 4.74 13.82 -5.02
CA GLU A 140 6.04 14.07 -5.65
C GLU A 140 7.14 13.19 -5.03
N THR A 141 7.17 13.08 -3.70
CA THR A 141 8.14 12.23 -2.99
C THR A 141 8.00 10.75 -3.36
N LEU A 142 6.76 10.24 -3.50
CA LEU A 142 6.50 8.88 -3.97
C LEU A 142 7.00 8.68 -5.41
N PHE A 143 6.77 9.63 -6.31
CA PHE A 143 7.21 9.55 -7.71
C PHE A 143 8.71 9.81 -7.92
N ILE A 144 9.35 10.64 -7.09
CA ILE A 144 10.80 10.89 -7.10
C ILE A 144 11.53 9.63 -6.63
N ALA A 145 11.13 9.07 -5.49
CA ALA A 145 11.78 7.87 -4.95
C ALA A 145 11.53 6.62 -5.81
N SER A 146 10.53 6.68 -6.69
CA SER A 146 10.28 5.68 -7.73
C SER A 146 11.26 5.72 -8.90
N ASN A 147 12.00 6.81 -9.09
CA ASN A 147 12.91 6.98 -10.22
C ASN A 147 14.38 6.73 -9.80
N PRO A 148 15.03 5.66 -10.30
CA PRO A 148 16.44 5.41 -10.01
C PRO A 148 17.38 6.50 -10.55
N ARG A 149 16.89 7.39 -11.41
CA ARG A 149 17.65 8.51 -12.00
C ARG A 149 17.82 9.73 -11.08
N TYR A 150 17.11 9.81 -9.95
CA TYR A 150 17.21 10.93 -9.01
C TYR A 150 17.90 10.57 -7.69
N ARG A 151 18.49 9.38 -7.58
CA ARG A 151 19.43 9.05 -6.50
C ARG A 151 20.79 9.65 -6.85
N HIS A 152 20.98 10.92 -6.56
CA HIS A 152 22.29 11.58 -6.54
C HIS A 152 23.06 11.21 -5.28
#